data_AF-A0A7W4VPD9-F1
#
_entry.id   AF-A0A7W4VPD9-F1
#
_cell.length_a   1.000
_cell.length_b   1.000
_cell.length_c   1.000
_cell.angle_alpha   90.00
_cell.angle_beta   90.00
_cell.angle_gamma   90.00
#
_symmetry.space_group_name_H-M   'P 1'
#
loop_
_entity.id
_entity.type
_entity.pdbx_description
1 polymer ?
#
loop_
_entity_poly.entity_id
_entity_poly.type
_entity_poly.pdbx_seq_one_letter_code
_entity_poly.pdbx_strand_id
1 'polypeptide(L)'
;MAAFGRTNVRQETLREPEGLEVRASVVFPDDPVRRVVVLWSDERRFRRPARIDLAGSGWTGPRELRIGVPIETVEKANGKPFVLYGFEWDYGGSIASWDGGTLGKLPGGCTFYPIFETSDTVSEDALTAVASDRQFPSDSPAMRAVMPRIRSMSLRYSQP
;
A
#
# COMPACT_ATOMS: atom_id res chain seq x y z
N MET A 1 5.93 -22.01 -5.34
CA MET A 1 4.69 -22.41 -6.05
C MET A 1 3.78 -23.35 -5.26
N ALA A 2 4.18 -23.87 -4.09
CA ALA A 2 3.34 -24.78 -3.31
C ALA A 2 2.14 -24.13 -2.60
N ALA A 3 2.21 -22.85 -2.22
CA ALA A 3 1.18 -22.20 -1.39
C ALA A 3 -0.15 -21.92 -2.11
N PHE A 4 -0.13 -21.63 -3.42
CA PHE A 4 -1.33 -21.26 -4.18
C PHE A 4 -1.68 -22.24 -5.30
N GLY A 5 -0.83 -23.24 -5.58
CA GLY A 5 -0.97 -24.15 -6.71
C GLY A 5 -0.58 -23.50 -8.05
N ARG A 6 -0.09 -24.32 -8.98
CA ARG A 6 0.42 -23.83 -10.29
C ARG A 6 -0.65 -23.21 -11.18
N THR A 7 -1.91 -23.61 -11.02
CA THR A 7 -3.05 -23.12 -11.82
C THR A 7 -3.48 -21.72 -11.43
N ASN A 8 -3.20 -21.30 -10.19
CA ASN A 8 -3.62 -20.00 -9.66
C ASN A 8 -2.52 -18.94 -9.77
N VAL A 9 -1.40 -19.22 -10.44
CA VAL A 9 -0.30 -18.27 -10.61
C VAL A 9 0.07 -18.18 -12.09
N ARG A 10 -0.04 -16.98 -12.66
CA ARG A 10 0.33 -16.69 -14.05
C ARG A 10 1.49 -15.69 -14.08
N GLN A 11 2.42 -15.88 -15.01
CA GLN A 11 3.42 -14.86 -15.32
C GLN A 11 2.84 -13.92 -16.37
N GLU A 12 2.87 -12.62 -16.11
CA GLU A 12 2.26 -11.59 -16.96
C GLU A 12 3.22 -10.43 -17.15
N THR A 13 3.11 -9.75 -18.29
CA THR A 13 3.70 -8.42 -18.47
C THR A 13 2.63 -7.40 -18.09
N LEU A 14 2.94 -6.56 -17.09
CA LEU A 14 2.06 -5.51 -16.62
C LEU A 14 2.62 -4.16 -17.02
N ARG A 15 1.73 -3.20 -17.29
CA ARG A 15 2.10 -1.80 -17.53
C ARG A 15 2.02 -1.02 -16.21
N GLU A 16 3.14 -0.47 -15.82
CA GLU A 16 3.32 0.38 -14.65
C GLU A 16 3.16 1.87 -15.04
N PRO A 17 3.15 2.79 -14.07
CA PRO A 17 3.20 4.23 -14.36
C PRO A 17 4.32 4.60 -15.34
N GLU A 18 4.13 5.71 -16.05
CA GLU A 18 5.09 6.22 -17.07
C GLU A 18 5.28 5.32 -18.30
N GLY A 19 4.44 4.28 -18.46
CA GLY A 19 4.47 3.39 -19.62
C GLY A 19 5.52 2.29 -19.53
N LEU A 20 6.13 2.09 -18.36
CA LEU A 20 7.06 1.00 -18.09
C LEU A 20 6.34 -0.35 -18.19
N GLU A 21 6.98 -1.36 -18.79
CA GLU A 21 6.48 -2.74 -18.81
C GLU A 21 7.34 -3.63 -17.90
N VAL A 22 6.70 -4.31 -16.95
CA VAL A 22 7.36 -5.17 -15.97
C VAL A 22 6.82 -6.59 -16.02
N ARG A 23 7.69 -7.58 -15.80
CA ARG A 23 7.25 -8.98 -15.68
C ARG A 23 6.91 -9.31 -14.23
N ALA A 24 5.66 -9.72 -14.02
CA ALA A 24 5.10 -10.02 -12.71
C ALA A 24 4.67 -11.48 -12.60
N SER A 25 4.51 -11.94 -11.37
CA SER A 25 3.68 -13.11 -11.07
C SER A 25 2.36 -12.65 -10.49
N VAL A 26 1.26 -13.03 -11.14
CA VAL A 26 -0.10 -12.69 -10.72
C VAL A 26 -0.74 -13.93 -10.12
N VAL A 27 -1.16 -13.84 -8.85
CA VAL A 27 -1.92 -14.87 -8.17
C VAL A 27 -3.40 -14.56 -8.31
N PHE A 28 -4.20 -15.58 -8.65
CA PHE A 28 -5.62 -15.49 -8.98
C PHE A 28 -5.92 -14.34 -9.98
N PRO A 29 -5.37 -14.38 -11.20
CA PRO A 29 -5.48 -13.28 -12.16
C PRO A 29 -6.93 -12.93 -12.50
N ASP A 30 -7.82 -13.92 -12.52
CA ASP A 30 -9.22 -13.75 -12.92
C ASP A 30 -10.16 -13.51 -11.72
N ASP A 31 -9.62 -13.43 -10.49
CA ASP A 31 -10.40 -13.20 -9.28
C ASP A 31 -10.06 -11.84 -8.66
N PRO A 32 -10.90 -10.81 -8.84
CA PRO A 32 -10.61 -9.47 -8.35
C PRO A 32 -10.61 -9.38 -6.81
N VAL A 33 -11.18 -10.34 -6.09
CA VAL A 33 -11.20 -10.36 -4.61
C VAL A 33 -9.92 -10.98 -4.07
N ARG A 34 -9.36 -11.97 -4.76
CA ARG A 34 -8.16 -12.71 -4.34
C ARG A 34 -6.89 -12.33 -5.11
N ARG A 35 -6.95 -11.39 -6.05
CA ARG A 35 -5.80 -11.02 -6.88
C ARG A 35 -4.62 -10.53 -6.04
N VAL A 36 -3.42 -11.01 -6.34
CA VAL A 36 -2.13 -10.50 -5.83
C VAL A 36 -1.17 -10.32 -7.00
N VAL A 37 -0.42 -9.22 -7.00
CA VAL A 37 0.62 -8.99 -7.98
C VAL A 37 1.97 -9.00 -7.28
N VAL A 38 2.89 -9.83 -7.74
CA VAL A 38 4.28 -9.87 -7.24
C VAL A 38 5.20 -9.34 -8.33
N LEU A 39 5.83 -8.20 -8.04
CA LEU A 39 6.94 -7.66 -8.80
C LEU A 39 8.26 -8.13 -8.19
N TRP A 40 9.24 -8.40 -9.04
CA TRP A 40 10.49 -9.06 -8.66
C TRP A 40 11.68 -8.16 -8.93
N SER A 41 12.67 -8.15 -8.04
CA SER A 41 13.96 -7.48 -8.30
C SER A 41 14.74 -8.16 -9.43
N ASP A 42 14.61 -9.49 -9.56
CA ASP A 42 15.09 -10.24 -10.73
C ASP A 42 13.87 -10.71 -11.53
N GLU A 43 13.40 -9.87 -12.45
CA GLU A 43 12.25 -10.13 -13.33
C GLU A 43 12.49 -11.29 -14.29
N ARG A 44 13.74 -11.54 -14.70
CA ARG A 44 14.07 -12.62 -15.64
C ARG A 44 13.89 -13.99 -15.01
N ARG A 45 14.23 -14.11 -13.72
CA ARG A 45 14.18 -15.38 -12.98
C ARG A 45 13.04 -15.45 -11.98
N PHE A 46 12.24 -14.39 -11.83
CA PHE A 46 11.18 -14.26 -10.83
C PHE A 46 11.70 -14.58 -9.41
N ARG A 47 12.78 -13.90 -9.02
CA ARG A 47 13.43 -14.07 -7.71
C ARG A 47 13.49 -12.76 -6.96
N ARG A 48 13.39 -12.87 -5.62
CA ARG A 48 13.40 -11.75 -4.66
C ARG A 48 12.27 -10.76 -4.95
N PRO A 49 11.12 -10.86 -4.26
CA PRO A 49 10.06 -9.88 -4.42
C PRO A 49 10.59 -8.47 -4.14
N ALA A 50 10.28 -7.52 -5.01
CA ALA A 50 10.52 -6.10 -4.80
C ALA A 50 9.25 -5.44 -4.22
N ARG A 51 8.09 -5.81 -4.77
CA ARG A 51 6.77 -5.31 -4.36
C ARG A 51 5.74 -6.42 -4.47
N ILE A 52 4.87 -6.51 -3.48
CA ILE A 52 3.69 -7.38 -3.50
C ILE A 52 2.47 -6.51 -3.29
N ASP A 53 1.64 -6.37 -4.32
CA ASP A 53 0.38 -5.64 -4.23
C ASP A 53 -0.75 -6.59 -3.86
N LEU A 54 -1.43 -6.29 -2.76
CA LEU A 54 -2.65 -6.97 -2.34
C LEU A 54 -3.83 -6.36 -3.10
N ALA A 55 -3.86 -6.58 -4.41
CA ALA A 55 -4.78 -5.91 -5.33
C ALA A 55 -6.26 -6.24 -5.07
N GLY A 56 -6.55 -7.41 -4.50
CA GLY A 56 -7.91 -7.81 -4.17
C GLY A 56 -8.39 -7.35 -2.79
N SER A 57 -9.70 -7.12 -2.67
CA SER A 57 -10.34 -6.65 -1.44
C SER A 57 -10.45 -7.71 -0.33
N GLY A 58 -10.23 -8.99 -0.64
CA GLY A 58 -10.31 -10.10 0.32
C GLY A 58 -9.06 -10.27 1.19
N TRP A 59 -7.99 -9.53 0.91
CA TRP A 59 -6.73 -9.70 1.62
C TRP A 59 -6.72 -8.98 2.97
N THR A 60 -6.14 -9.67 3.95
CA THR A 60 -5.79 -9.08 5.24
C THR A 60 -4.28 -8.85 5.27
N GLY A 61 -3.89 -7.61 5.43
CA GLY A 61 -2.51 -7.18 5.62
C GLY A 61 -1.97 -7.47 7.02
N PRO A 62 -0.76 -6.99 7.31
CA PRO A 62 -0.14 -7.11 8.63
C PRO A 62 -1.05 -6.59 9.74
N ARG A 63 -1.06 -7.28 10.88
CA ARG A 63 -1.85 -6.89 12.07
C ARG A 63 -3.33 -6.65 11.78
N GLU A 64 -3.91 -7.51 10.94
CA GLU A 64 -5.34 -7.50 10.58
C GLU A 64 -5.82 -6.26 9.80
N LEU A 65 -4.90 -5.44 9.27
CA LEU A 65 -5.26 -4.28 8.46
C LEU A 65 -5.89 -4.69 7.13
N ARG A 66 -6.90 -3.95 6.68
CA ARG A 66 -7.66 -4.20 5.44
C ARG A 66 -7.94 -2.89 4.72
N ILE A 67 -8.38 -2.96 3.47
CA ILE A 67 -8.93 -1.80 2.76
C ILE A 67 -10.10 -1.23 3.57
N GLY A 68 -10.19 0.11 3.62
CA GLY A 68 -11.23 0.86 4.30
C GLY A 68 -11.01 1.08 5.80
N VAL A 69 -9.99 0.46 6.42
CA VAL A 69 -9.71 0.74 7.84
C VAL A 69 -9.19 2.18 8.02
N PRO A 70 -9.62 2.87 9.10
CA PRO A 70 -9.27 4.27 9.31
C PRO A 70 -7.83 4.42 9.83
N ILE A 71 -7.25 5.60 9.62
CA ILE A 71 -5.84 5.90 9.92
C ILE A 71 -5.50 5.66 11.41
N GLU A 72 -6.43 5.90 12.33
CA GLU A 72 -6.31 5.63 13.78
C GLU A 72 -5.99 4.16 14.06
N THR A 73 -6.63 3.25 13.31
CA THR A 73 -6.41 1.81 13.45
C THR A 73 -5.02 1.44 12.95
N VAL A 74 -4.54 2.12 11.90
CA VAL A 74 -3.18 1.93 11.39
C VAL A 74 -2.14 2.42 12.39
N GLU A 75 -2.36 3.55 13.07
CA GLU A 75 -1.48 4.05 14.12
C GLU A 75 -1.38 3.07 15.29
N LYS A 76 -2.53 2.54 15.74
CA LYS A 76 -2.57 1.50 16.79
C LYS A 76 -1.79 0.25 16.38
N ALA A 77 -1.97 -0.20 15.14
CA ALA A 77 -1.22 -1.32 14.60
C ALA A 77 0.28 -1.00 14.48
N ASN A 78 0.63 0.22 14.07
CA ASN A 78 2.02 0.67 14.00
C ASN A 78 2.67 0.79 15.38
N GLY A 79 1.86 1.09 16.40
CA GLY A 79 2.27 1.36 17.79
C GLY A 79 2.52 2.84 18.08
N LYS A 80 2.43 3.71 17.07
CA LYS A 80 2.62 5.16 17.16
C LYS A 80 2.14 5.88 15.88
N PRO A 81 1.92 7.20 15.94
CA PRO A 81 1.77 8.04 14.75
C PRO A 81 2.95 7.89 13.78
N PHE A 82 2.67 8.18 12.51
CA PHE A 82 3.60 8.09 11.39
C PHE A 82 3.45 9.32 10.48
N VAL A 83 4.28 9.42 9.43
CA VAL A 83 4.23 10.52 8.46
C VAL A 83 3.76 10.01 7.11
N LEU A 84 2.81 10.72 6.52
CA LEU A 84 2.34 10.51 5.16
C LEU A 84 2.36 11.81 4.38
N TYR A 85 2.37 11.69 3.05
CA TYR A 85 2.18 12.82 2.18
C TYR A 85 0.71 13.24 2.11
N GLY A 86 0.46 14.51 1.79
CA GLY A 86 -0.87 15.04 1.49
C GLY A 86 -1.51 14.37 0.27
N PHE A 87 -2.67 14.86 -0.15
CA PHE A 87 -3.52 14.26 -1.20
C PHE A 87 -3.55 15.13 -2.47
N GLU A 88 -4.35 14.74 -3.46
CA GLU A 88 -4.54 15.46 -4.73
C GLU A 88 -3.27 15.59 -5.61
N TRP A 89 -2.40 14.58 -5.57
CA TRP A 89 -1.24 14.43 -6.46
C TRP A 89 -0.87 12.96 -6.64
N ASP A 90 0.06 12.65 -7.55
CA ASP A 90 0.33 11.28 -8.01
C ASP A 90 0.76 10.29 -6.90
N TYR A 91 1.39 10.79 -5.84
CA TYR A 91 1.77 10.00 -4.66
C TYR A 91 0.92 10.32 -3.43
N GLY A 92 -0.27 10.84 -3.65
CA GLY A 92 -1.20 11.26 -2.62
C GLY A 92 -1.50 10.17 -1.59
N GLY A 93 -1.46 10.52 -0.30
CA GLY A 93 -1.77 9.62 0.80
C GLY A 93 -0.77 8.46 0.97
N SER A 94 0.43 8.56 0.39
CA SER A 94 1.48 7.54 0.55
C SER A 94 2.29 7.75 1.85
N ILE A 95 2.83 6.66 2.40
CA ILE A 95 3.71 6.73 3.58
C ILE A 95 5.02 7.43 3.21
N ALA A 96 5.35 8.48 3.96
CA ALA A 96 6.66 9.14 3.92
C ALA A 96 7.63 8.50 4.92
N SER A 97 7.15 8.20 6.14
CA SER A 97 7.95 7.56 7.19
C SER A 97 7.05 6.85 8.19
N TRP A 98 7.45 5.67 8.66
CA TRP A 98 6.81 4.99 9.79
C TRP A 98 7.30 5.49 11.16
N ASP A 99 8.28 6.39 11.17
CA ASP A 99 8.93 6.97 12.36
C ASP A 99 9.42 5.92 13.36
N GLY A 100 9.98 4.81 12.86
CA GLY A 100 10.43 3.70 13.69
C GLY A 100 9.30 2.82 14.26
N GLY A 101 8.07 3.02 13.80
CA GLY A 101 6.94 2.15 14.12
C GLY A 101 7.06 0.76 13.49
N THR A 102 6.28 -0.19 14.02
CA THR A 102 6.46 -1.61 13.74
C THR A 102 6.05 -2.03 12.32
N LEU A 103 5.23 -1.22 11.62
CA LEU A 103 4.87 -1.48 10.23
C LEU A 103 6.01 -1.10 9.25
N GLY A 104 6.99 -0.33 9.72
CA GLY A 104 8.19 0.02 8.96
C GLY A 104 9.18 -1.12 8.76
N LYS A 105 9.12 -2.15 9.60
CA LYS A 105 10.04 -3.29 9.56
C LYS A 105 9.33 -4.57 10.00
N LEU A 106 8.81 -5.30 9.04
CA LEU A 106 8.11 -6.57 9.26
C LEU A 106 9.06 -7.77 9.21
N PRO A 107 8.68 -8.90 9.85
CA PRO A 107 9.35 -10.17 9.64
C PRO A 107 9.44 -10.52 8.15
N GLY A 108 10.59 -11.05 7.72
CA GLY A 108 10.87 -11.30 6.30
C GLY A 108 11.48 -10.13 5.54
N GLY A 109 11.75 -9.00 6.21
CA GLY A 109 12.53 -7.89 5.65
C GLY A 109 11.75 -6.98 4.70
N CYS A 110 10.43 -6.93 4.84
CA CYS A 110 9.58 -6.00 4.10
C CYS A 110 9.03 -4.88 4.98
N THR A 111 8.53 -3.85 4.33
CA THR A 111 7.81 -2.73 4.92
C THR A 111 6.37 -2.77 4.42
N PHE A 112 5.40 -2.53 5.31
CA PHE A 112 4.02 -2.31 4.89
C PHE A 112 3.92 -0.96 4.21
N TYR A 113 3.23 -0.89 3.07
CA TYR A 113 3.08 0.34 2.30
C TYR A 113 1.62 0.47 1.82
N PRO A 114 0.72 0.95 2.70
CA PRO A 114 -0.63 1.32 2.32
C PRO A 114 -0.62 2.67 1.60
N ILE A 115 -1.64 2.88 0.77
CA ILE A 115 -2.00 4.21 0.26
C ILE A 115 -3.35 4.58 0.86
N PHE A 116 -3.46 5.80 1.37
CA PHE A 116 -4.68 6.34 1.94
C PHE A 116 -5.50 7.11 0.91
N GLU A 117 -6.79 7.20 1.16
CA GLU A 117 -7.72 8.13 0.51
C GLU A 117 -8.49 8.91 1.58
N THR A 118 -8.94 10.11 1.23
CA THR A 118 -9.81 10.92 2.09
C THR A 118 -11.25 10.40 2.05
N SER A 119 -12.05 10.79 3.03
CA SER A 119 -13.48 10.48 3.04
C SER A 119 -14.25 11.39 2.07
N ASP A 120 -15.17 10.82 1.28
CA ASP A 120 -16.00 11.55 0.33
C ASP A 120 -16.98 12.56 0.96
N THR A 121 -17.07 12.59 2.29
CA THR A 121 -18.01 13.43 3.05
C THR A 121 -17.37 14.63 3.74
N VAL A 122 -16.07 14.86 3.54
CA VAL A 122 -15.35 15.98 4.19
C VAL A 122 -15.54 17.27 3.40
N SER A 123 -15.33 18.42 4.04
CA SER A 123 -15.47 19.71 3.36
C SER A 123 -14.34 19.97 2.36
N GLU A 124 -14.61 20.77 1.34
CA GLU A 124 -13.62 21.21 0.36
C GLU A 124 -12.46 21.97 1.02
N ASP A 125 -12.73 22.77 2.06
CA ASP A 125 -11.70 23.44 2.85
C ASP A 125 -10.75 22.44 3.52
N ALA A 126 -11.29 21.35 4.08
CA ALA A 126 -10.47 20.31 4.71
C ALA A 126 -9.61 19.57 3.68
N LEU A 127 -10.17 19.26 2.51
CA LEU A 127 -9.43 18.67 1.39
C LEU A 127 -8.31 19.61 0.91
N THR A 128 -8.62 20.88 0.67
CA THR A 128 -7.67 21.90 0.23
C THR A 128 -6.49 22.04 1.20
N ALA A 129 -6.74 21.93 2.51
CA ALA A 129 -5.69 22.05 3.53
C ALA A 129 -4.59 20.97 3.42
N VAL A 130 -4.93 19.81 2.85
CA VAL A 130 -4.02 18.66 2.69
C VAL A 130 -3.70 18.35 1.23
N ALA A 131 -4.25 19.10 0.27
CA ALA A 131 -4.00 18.96 -1.17
C ALA A 131 -2.59 19.48 -1.55
N SER A 132 -1.56 18.69 -1.24
CA SER A 132 -0.16 19.05 -1.51
C SER A 132 0.77 17.83 -1.40
N ASP A 133 1.98 17.96 -1.91
CA ASP A 133 3.11 17.04 -1.74
C ASP A 133 3.83 17.18 -0.39
N ARG A 134 3.28 17.98 0.53
CA ARG A 134 3.84 18.16 1.88
C ARG A 134 3.62 16.92 2.73
N GLN A 135 4.48 16.78 3.74
CA GLN A 135 4.39 15.73 4.75
C GLN A 135 3.54 16.18 5.93
N PHE A 136 2.74 15.26 6.46
CA PHE A 136 1.85 15.48 7.60
C PHE A 136 2.01 14.33 8.59
N PRO A 137 2.03 14.62 9.91
CA PRO A 137 1.79 13.60 10.92
C PRO A 137 0.38 13.02 10.76
N SER A 138 0.26 11.70 10.90
CA SER A 138 -1.00 10.96 10.77
C SER A 138 -2.06 11.41 11.77
N ASP A 139 -1.62 11.93 12.92
CA ASP A 139 -2.46 12.40 14.01
C ASP A 139 -2.68 13.93 14.01
N SER A 140 -2.15 14.64 13.02
CA SER A 140 -2.33 16.09 12.92
C SER A 140 -3.81 16.47 12.73
N PRO A 141 -4.27 17.63 13.25
CA PRO A 141 -5.65 18.07 13.09
C PRO A 141 -6.11 18.13 11.64
N ALA A 142 -5.23 18.58 10.72
CA ALA A 142 -5.52 18.61 9.28
C ALA A 142 -5.76 17.20 8.71
N MET A 143 -4.94 16.22 9.12
CA MET A 143 -5.10 14.85 8.67
C MET A 143 -6.36 14.21 9.24
N ARG A 144 -6.69 14.46 10.52
CA ARG A 144 -7.94 13.98 11.12
C ARG A 144 -9.18 14.55 10.44
N ALA A 145 -9.13 15.81 10.01
CA ALA A 145 -10.25 16.50 9.38
C ALA A 145 -10.69 15.84 8.04
N VAL A 146 -9.77 15.16 7.36
CA VAL A 146 -10.07 14.46 6.09
C VAL A 146 -10.38 12.96 6.24
N MET A 147 -10.39 12.46 7.48
CA MET A 147 -10.75 11.09 7.86
C MET A 147 -10.15 10.00 6.94
N PRO A 148 -8.81 9.88 6.81
CA PRO A 148 -8.21 8.98 5.85
C PRO A 148 -8.48 7.51 6.16
N ARG A 149 -8.68 6.72 5.09
CA ARG A 149 -8.81 5.26 5.14
C ARG A 149 -7.88 4.59 4.15
N ILE A 150 -7.50 3.33 4.39
CA ILE A 150 -6.67 2.57 3.44
C ILE A 150 -7.43 2.37 2.13
N ARG A 151 -6.89 2.86 1.02
CA ARG A 151 -7.37 2.61 -0.34
C ARG A 151 -6.74 1.36 -0.95
N SER A 152 -5.44 1.19 -0.77
CA SER A 152 -4.70 0.05 -1.31
C SER A 152 -3.57 -0.38 -0.38
N MET A 153 -3.11 -1.62 -0.55
CA MET A 153 -2.09 -2.22 0.30
C MET A 153 -1.00 -2.88 -0.54
N SER A 154 0.24 -2.65 -0.15
CA SER A 154 1.39 -3.37 -0.70
C SER A 154 2.41 -3.70 0.38
N LEU A 155 3.24 -4.70 0.12
CA LEU A 155 4.48 -4.95 0.84
C LEU A 155 5.64 -4.57 -0.08
N ARG A 156 6.60 -3.81 0.44
CA ARG A 156 7.79 -3.41 -0.30
C ARG A 156 9.03 -3.99 0.36
N TYR A 157 9.94 -4.46 -0.46
CA TYR A 157 11.22 -4.99 -0.02
C TYR A 157 12.30 -4.02 -0.49
N SER A 158 13.24 -3.70 0.39
CA SER A 158 14.41 -2.92 0.00
C SER A 158 15.17 -3.67 -1.09
N GLN A 159 15.47 -3.00 -2.19
CA GLN A 159 16.37 -3.56 -3.18
C GLN A 159 17.78 -3.67 -2.56
N PRO A 160 18.48 -4.79 -2.78
CA PRO A 160 19.84 -4.99 -2.28
C PRO A 160 20.85 -4.05 -2.93
#